data_AF-A0AAN7TBQ0-F1
#
_entry.id   AF-A0AAN7TBQ0-F1
#
_cell.length_a   1.000
_cell.length_b   1.000
_cell.length_c   1.000
_cell.angle_alpha   90.00
_cell.angle_beta   90.00
_cell.angle_gamma   90.00
#
_symmetry.space_group_name_H-M   'P 1'
#
loop_
_entity.id
_entity.type
_entity.pdbx_description
1 polymer ?
#
loop_
_entity_poly.entity_id
_entity_poly.type
_entity_poly.pdbx_seq_one_letter_code
_entity_poly.pdbx_strand_id
1 'polypeptide(L)'
;MDQMEQYHEPLALIIISSISIGIAAIVAGWILLDIILRRGWRSMMLIMIPVYVINALYLWPLTLWTYLLYGRSQKVSKGEAAPSCHNTNTASGADTSKKGDVETGGDPETPAALACHDPTKDHQTTTAMEGHETMHGNHMDHDQHQHHHHGGERPMFATVTIAVCHCGAGCVIGDIIGEWLVYATGASINGQSLWVNFLVDFAFAIAFGIVFQYFSIAPMSGDYGVKTLIRAAKADFFSLVFFEVGLFSWMAIFQIAIFHWQLPITTVTYWWMMQIGMFLGHWTGIPINWWLIKTGVKEPCA
;
A
#
# COMPACT_ATOMS: atom_id res chain seq x y z
N MET A 1 13.56 -27.21 36.49
CA MET A 1 12.22 -27.55 35.97
C MET A 1 11.30 -27.58 37.18
N ASP A 2 11.08 -26.42 37.78
CA ASP A 2 10.24 -26.28 38.96
C ASP A 2 8.84 -25.90 38.52
N GLN A 3 7.90 -26.71 38.99
CA GLN A 3 6.46 -26.50 39.14
C GLN A 3 5.98 -25.13 38.62
N MET A 4 5.59 -25.06 37.34
CA MET A 4 4.73 -23.98 36.89
C MET A 4 3.42 -24.13 37.65
N GLU A 5 3.21 -23.25 38.62
CA GLU A 5 1.91 -23.00 39.24
C GLU A 5 0.93 -22.78 38.10
N GLN A 6 0.20 -23.84 37.75
CA GLN A 6 -0.53 -23.92 36.49
C GLN A 6 -1.74 -23.03 36.63
N TYR A 7 -1.64 -21.80 36.13
CA TYR A 7 -2.74 -20.87 36.07
C TYR A 7 -3.94 -21.55 35.41
N HIS A 8 -4.98 -21.84 36.19
CA HIS A 8 -6.16 -22.48 35.67
C HIS A 8 -7.12 -21.41 35.18
N GLU A 9 -7.12 -21.22 33.87
CA GLU A 9 -8.05 -20.30 33.21
C GLU A 9 -9.50 -20.74 33.45
N PRO A 10 -10.43 -19.81 33.73
CA PRO A 10 -11.84 -20.14 33.83
C PRO A 10 -12.34 -20.62 32.46
N LEU A 11 -13.10 -21.73 32.46
CA LEU A 11 -13.61 -22.36 31.23
C LEU A 11 -14.36 -21.39 30.32
N ALA A 12 -15.07 -20.42 30.88
CA ALA A 12 -15.77 -19.41 30.11
C ALA A 12 -14.81 -18.58 29.22
N LEU A 13 -13.65 -18.18 29.75
CA LEU A 13 -12.66 -17.43 28.97
C LEU A 13 -12.05 -18.31 27.87
N ILE A 14 -11.75 -19.57 28.16
CA ILE A 14 -11.24 -20.52 27.16
C ILE A 14 -12.25 -20.67 26.01
N ILE A 15 -13.53 -20.85 26.33
CA ILE A 15 -14.59 -21.03 25.32
C ILE A 15 -14.71 -19.78 24.44
N ILE A 16 -14.79 -18.59 25.03
CA ILE A 16 -14.92 -17.33 24.29
C ILE A 16 -13.68 -17.10 23.41
N SER A 17 -12.48 -17.30 23.97
CA SER A 17 -11.21 -17.13 23.26
C SER A 17 -11.11 -18.09 22.08
N SER A 18 -11.47 -19.36 22.28
CA SER A 18 -11.45 -20.39 21.24
C SER A 18 -12.44 -20.11 20.12
N ILE A 19 -13.65 -19.63 20.46
CA ILE A 19 -14.64 -19.22 19.45
C ILE A 19 -14.10 -18.04 18.63
N SER A 20 -13.54 -17.02 19.28
CA SER A 20 -13.01 -15.84 18.60
C SER A 20 -11.86 -16.19 17.65
N ILE A 21 -10.87 -16.95 18.13
CA ILE A 21 -9.72 -17.41 17.33
C ILE A 21 -10.19 -18.32 16.18
N GLY A 22 -11.15 -19.21 16.46
CA GLY A 22 -11.73 -20.10 15.46
C GLY A 22 -12.43 -19.33 14.32
N ILE A 23 -13.24 -18.32 14.65
CA ILE A 23 -13.88 -17.46 13.65
C ILE A 23 -12.83 -16.71 12.84
N ALA A 24 -11.83 -16.11 13.49
CA ALA A 24 -10.77 -15.39 12.82
C ALA A 24 -10.00 -16.27 11.83
N ALA A 25 -9.66 -17.50 12.22
CA ALA A 25 -9.01 -18.49 11.36
C ALA A 25 -9.90 -18.92 10.17
N ILE A 26 -11.20 -19.12 10.39
CA ILE A 26 -12.15 -19.46 9.32
C ILE A 26 -12.25 -18.31 8.31
N VAL A 27 -12.36 -17.06 8.78
CA VAL A 27 -12.43 -15.88 7.90
C VAL A 27 -11.14 -15.69 7.12
N ALA A 28 -9.98 -15.79 7.78
CA ALA A 28 -8.67 -15.70 7.14
C ALA A 28 -8.49 -16.79 6.07
N GLY A 29 -8.87 -18.04 6.38
CA GLY A 29 -8.84 -19.16 5.44
C GLY A 29 -9.81 -18.97 4.27
N TRP A 30 -11.00 -18.43 4.52
CA TRP A 30 -11.99 -18.14 3.47
C TRP A 30 -11.50 -17.04 2.52
N ILE A 31 -10.93 -15.95 3.03
CA ILE A 31 -10.33 -14.88 2.22
C ILE A 31 -9.20 -15.45 1.37
N LEU A 32 -8.29 -16.22 1.96
CA LEU A 32 -7.18 -16.86 1.23
C LEU A 32 -7.70 -17.78 0.11
N LEU A 33 -8.71 -18.60 0.40
CA LEU A 33 -9.32 -19.50 -0.57
C LEU A 33 -10.03 -18.73 -1.69
N ASP A 34 -10.77 -17.67 -1.39
CA ASP A 34 -11.45 -16.84 -2.39
C ASP A 34 -10.43 -16.15 -3.32
N ILE A 35 -9.31 -15.64 -2.77
CA ILE A 35 -8.21 -15.05 -3.56
C ILE A 35 -7.58 -16.09 -4.49
N ILE A 36 -7.30 -17.31 -4.00
CA ILE A 36 -6.74 -18.42 -4.80
C ILE A 36 -7.71 -18.83 -5.90
N LEU A 37 -8.97 -19.13 -5.57
CA LEU A 37 -9.96 -19.63 -6.53
C LEU A 37 -10.30 -18.61 -7.62
N ARG A 38 -10.31 -17.32 -7.29
CA ARG A 38 -10.62 -16.25 -8.26
C ARG A 38 -9.41 -15.77 -9.05
N ARG A 39 -8.21 -16.30 -8.79
CA ARG A 39 -6.95 -15.77 -9.34
C ARG A 39 -6.78 -14.27 -9.06
N GLY A 40 -7.17 -13.81 -7.87
CA GLY A 40 -7.07 -12.39 -7.45
C GLY A 40 -5.65 -11.81 -7.51
N TRP A 41 -4.65 -12.69 -7.43
CA TRP A 41 -3.22 -12.46 -7.70
C TRP A 41 -2.92 -11.75 -9.03
N ARG A 42 -3.84 -11.82 -10.02
CA ARG A 42 -3.69 -11.13 -11.31
C ARG A 42 -4.20 -9.70 -11.32
N SER A 43 -5.04 -9.30 -10.37
CA SER A 43 -5.68 -7.98 -10.33
C SER A 43 -5.30 -7.14 -9.11
N MET A 44 -4.59 -7.70 -8.12
CA MET A 44 -4.12 -7.00 -6.93
C MET A 44 -2.60 -6.98 -6.84
N MET A 45 -2.04 -5.95 -6.20
CA MET A 45 -0.64 -5.92 -5.80
C MET A 45 -0.34 -7.13 -4.90
N LEU A 46 0.68 -7.93 -5.22
CA LEU A 46 0.96 -9.22 -4.56
C LEU A 46 1.07 -9.12 -3.03
N ILE A 47 1.61 -8.02 -2.51
CA ILE A 47 1.76 -7.79 -1.06
C ILE A 47 0.42 -7.64 -0.33
N MET A 48 -0.68 -7.29 -1.01
CA MET A 48 -2.00 -7.17 -0.39
C MET A 48 -2.57 -8.52 0.05
N ILE A 49 -2.18 -9.63 -0.59
CA ILE A 49 -2.69 -10.96 -0.27
C ILE A 49 -2.36 -11.36 1.18
N PRO A 50 -1.07 -11.39 1.60
CA PRO A 50 -0.74 -11.72 2.98
C PRO A 50 -1.32 -10.70 3.96
N VAL A 51 -1.37 -9.41 3.58
CA VAL A 51 -1.93 -8.35 4.43
C VAL A 51 -3.40 -8.62 4.77
N TYR A 52 -4.25 -9.00 3.80
CA TYR A 52 -5.64 -9.35 4.11
C TYR A 52 -5.75 -10.60 4.99
N VAL A 53 -4.93 -11.62 4.76
CA VAL A 53 -5.00 -12.87 5.54
C VAL A 53 -4.56 -12.63 6.98
N ILE A 54 -3.46 -11.89 7.18
CA ILE A 54 -2.91 -11.59 8.52
C ILE A 54 -3.86 -10.67 9.29
N ASN A 55 -4.36 -9.61 8.66
CA ASN A 55 -5.30 -8.70 9.33
C ASN A 55 -6.65 -9.37 9.63
N ALA A 56 -7.03 -10.42 8.90
CA ALA A 56 -8.21 -11.19 9.23
C ALA A 56 -8.05 -11.99 10.54
N LEU A 57 -6.83 -12.22 11.02
CA LEU A 57 -6.60 -12.94 12.29
C LEU A 57 -6.98 -12.13 13.53
N TYR A 58 -7.04 -10.80 13.45
CA TYR A 58 -7.39 -9.93 14.59
C TYR A 58 -8.47 -8.89 14.29
N LEU A 59 -8.63 -8.49 13.03
CA LEU A 59 -9.69 -7.60 12.54
C LEU A 59 -10.69 -8.35 11.66
N TRP A 60 -11.00 -9.61 11.96
CA TRP A 60 -11.84 -10.45 11.09
C TRP A 60 -13.11 -9.78 10.55
N PRO A 61 -13.91 -8.96 11.29
CA PRO A 61 -15.09 -8.32 10.72
C PRO A 61 -14.74 -7.18 9.76
N LEU A 62 -13.77 -6.34 10.14
CA LEU A 62 -13.35 -5.17 9.38
C LEU A 62 -12.58 -5.57 8.13
N THR A 63 -11.72 -6.57 8.24
CA THR A 63 -10.95 -7.13 7.13
C THR A 63 -11.85 -7.83 6.13
N LEU A 64 -12.87 -8.58 6.61
CA LEU A 64 -13.86 -9.17 5.72
C LEU A 64 -14.67 -8.10 4.98
N TRP A 65 -15.12 -7.06 5.68
CA TRP A 65 -15.83 -5.93 5.08
C TRP A 65 -15.00 -5.20 4.02
N THR A 66 -13.76 -4.84 4.35
CA THR A 66 -12.85 -4.15 3.43
C THR A 66 -12.45 -5.02 2.25
N TYR A 67 -12.22 -6.33 2.48
CA TYR A 67 -12.00 -7.28 1.41
C TYR A 67 -13.20 -7.36 0.45
N LEU A 68 -14.43 -7.43 0.97
CA LEU A 68 -15.62 -7.52 0.11
C LEU A 68 -15.89 -6.25 -0.71
N LEU A 69 -15.62 -5.06 -0.15
CA LEU A 69 -15.85 -3.79 -0.83
C LEU A 69 -14.72 -3.39 -1.78
N TYR A 70 -13.46 -3.53 -1.36
CA TYR A 70 -12.30 -2.96 -2.05
C TYR A 70 -11.32 -4.02 -2.57
N GLY A 71 -11.19 -5.14 -1.87
CA GLY A 71 -10.28 -6.23 -2.25
C GLY A 71 -10.86 -7.15 -3.32
N ARG A 72 -12.18 -7.38 -3.33
CA ARG A 72 -12.83 -8.35 -4.22
C ARG A 72 -12.96 -7.78 -5.63
N SER A 73 -11.92 -7.98 -6.44
CA SER A 73 -11.93 -7.67 -7.87
C SER A 73 -13.24 -8.14 -8.52
N GLN A 74 -13.95 -7.23 -9.21
CA GLN A 74 -15.12 -7.62 -10.00
C GLN A 74 -14.69 -8.69 -11.02
N LYS A 75 -15.52 -9.73 -11.21
CA LYS A 75 -15.31 -10.68 -12.29
C LYS A 75 -15.32 -9.87 -13.57
N VAL A 76 -14.20 -9.86 -14.31
CA VAL A 76 -14.20 -9.40 -15.70
C VAL A 76 -15.30 -10.18 -16.41
N SER A 77 -16.35 -9.48 -16.85
CA SER A 77 -17.41 -10.10 -17.64
C SER A 77 -16.75 -10.68 -18.87
N LYS A 78 -16.94 -11.99 -19.08
CA LYS A 78 -16.43 -12.70 -20.25
C LYS A 78 -17.33 -12.26 -21.43
N GLY A 79 -17.06 -11.09 -22.00
CA GLY A 79 -17.95 -10.50 -22.99
C GLY A 79 -17.55 -9.15 -23.60
N GLU A 80 -16.52 -8.45 -23.11
CA GLU A 80 -16.04 -7.22 -23.76
C GLU A 80 -14.57 -7.36 -24.11
N ALA A 81 -14.31 -7.32 -25.41
CA ALA A 81 -12.98 -7.27 -25.98
C ALA A 81 -12.20 -6.06 -25.44
N ALA A 82 -10.89 -6.25 -25.29
CA ALA A 82 -9.95 -5.27 -24.78
C ALA A 82 -10.15 -3.85 -25.36
N PRO A 83 -9.99 -2.78 -24.58
CA PRO A 83 -9.66 -1.49 -25.16
C PRO A 83 -8.25 -1.62 -25.72
N SER A 84 -8.18 -1.71 -27.04
CA SER A 84 -6.97 -1.53 -27.84
C SER A 84 -6.24 -0.27 -27.38
N CYS A 85 -5.05 -0.43 -26.83
CA CYS A 85 -4.05 0.63 -26.74
C CYS A 85 -3.58 0.96 -28.17
N HIS A 86 -4.29 1.87 -28.83
CA HIS A 86 -3.77 2.62 -29.97
C HIS A 86 -4.54 3.93 -30.07
N ASN A 87 -3.91 5.03 -29.68
CA ASN A 87 -4.34 6.37 -30.08
C ASN A 87 -3.17 7.00 -30.87
N THR A 88 -3.01 6.52 -32.09
CA THR A 88 -2.27 7.22 -33.15
C THR A 88 -3.28 8.11 -33.87
N ASN A 89 -3.22 9.40 -33.61
CA ASN A 89 -3.92 10.41 -34.40
C ASN A 89 -3.26 10.51 -35.79
N THR A 90 -3.84 9.86 -36.79
CA THR A 90 -3.73 10.31 -38.18
C THR A 90 -5.00 9.91 -38.92
N ALA A 91 -5.74 10.93 -39.32
CA ALA A 91 -6.99 10.83 -40.03
C ALA A 91 -6.78 10.43 -41.51
N SER A 92 -7.77 9.67 -41.99
CA SER A 92 -8.26 9.62 -43.38
C SER A 92 -7.36 9.11 -44.50
N GLY A 93 -7.86 8.05 -45.15
CA GLY A 93 -8.07 8.14 -46.60
C GLY A 93 -7.49 7.01 -47.44
N ALA A 94 -8.33 6.00 -47.67
CA ALA A 94 -8.58 5.37 -48.96
C ALA A 94 -7.45 4.65 -49.74
N ASP A 95 -7.69 3.34 -49.90
CA ASP A 95 -7.67 2.56 -51.13
C ASP A 95 -6.36 2.10 -51.83
N THR A 96 -6.33 0.77 -51.94
CA THR A 96 -5.86 -0.07 -53.05
C THR A 96 -4.37 -0.39 -53.23
N SER A 97 -4.08 -1.63 -52.84
CA SER A 97 -3.01 -2.54 -53.26
C SER A 97 -2.76 -2.60 -54.77
N LYS A 98 -1.50 -2.44 -55.20
CA LYS A 98 -0.78 -3.39 -56.09
C LYS A 98 0.69 -3.02 -56.35
N LYS A 99 1.58 -3.92 -55.88
CA LYS A 99 2.64 -4.65 -56.61
C LYS A 99 3.62 -3.89 -57.54
N GLY A 100 4.92 -4.06 -57.25
CA GLY A 100 5.96 -4.25 -58.28
C GLY A 100 7.13 -3.27 -58.25
N ASP A 101 8.25 -3.74 -57.71
CA ASP A 101 9.66 -3.60 -58.13
C ASP A 101 10.03 -2.55 -59.19
N VAL A 102 11.11 -1.80 -58.92
CA VAL A 102 12.31 -1.57 -59.77
C VAL A 102 12.99 -0.26 -59.37
N GLU A 103 14.22 -0.37 -58.83
CA GLU A 103 15.20 0.71 -58.75
C GLU A 103 15.77 0.99 -60.15
N THR A 104 15.77 2.25 -60.58
CA THR A 104 16.75 2.76 -61.55
C THR A 104 16.73 4.29 -61.57
N GLY A 105 17.87 4.89 -61.19
CA GLY A 105 18.61 5.88 -61.98
C GLY A 105 18.06 7.31 -62.17
N GLY A 106 18.91 8.29 -61.81
CA GLY A 106 19.17 9.45 -62.67
C GLY A 106 18.65 10.80 -62.19
N ASP A 107 19.58 11.68 -61.79
CA ASP A 107 19.49 13.15 -61.94
C ASP A 107 19.21 13.54 -63.42
N PRO A 108 18.94 14.82 -63.85
CA PRO A 108 19.09 16.10 -63.15
C PRO A 108 18.01 17.21 -63.47
N GLU A 109 18.18 18.37 -62.82
CA GLU A 109 17.98 19.76 -63.35
C GLU A 109 16.67 20.26 -64.02
N THR A 110 15.95 21.15 -63.30
CA THR A 110 15.41 22.50 -63.70
C THR A 110 14.38 22.65 -64.87
N PRO A 111 13.85 23.87 -65.18
CA PRO A 111 12.71 24.62 -64.62
C PRO A 111 11.47 24.75 -65.58
N ALA A 112 10.29 25.11 -65.06
CA ALA A 112 9.22 25.86 -65.79
C ALA A 112 8.05 26.12 -64.81
N ALA A 113 7.73 27.33 -64.37
CA ALA A 113 7.09 28.44 -65.11
C ALA A 113 5.75 28.05 -65.76
N LEU A 114 4.64 28.35 -65.08
CA LEU A 114 3.40 28.74 -65.76
C LEU A 114 2.73 29.88 -64.97
N ALA A 115 2.67 31.03 -65.62
CA ALA A 115 2.10 32.27 -65.16
C ALA A 115 0.58 32.28 -65.33
N CYS A 116 -0.11 32.98 -64.42
CA CYS A 116 -1.41 33.61 -64.68
C CYS A 116 -1.44 34.99 -64.01
N HIS A 117 -1.48 36.02 -64.86
CA HIS A 117 -2.08 37.35 -64.69
C HIS A 117 -1.61 38.36 -63.61
N ASP A 118 -1.06 39.46 -64.15
CA ASP A 118 -0.79 40.83 -63.67
C ASP A 118 -2.09 41.71 -63.75
N PRO A 119 -2.16 43.03 -63.40
CA PRO A 119 -1.26 43.91 -62.63
C PRO A 119 -1.95 44.92 -61.65
N THR A 120 -1.09 45.71 -60.98
CA THR A 120 -1.26 47.11 -60.51
C THR A 120 -1.99 47.41 -59.18
N LYS A 121 -1.24 47.87 -58.16
CA LYS A 121 -0.99 49.32 -57.90
C LYS A 121 -0.12 49.54 -56.64
N ASP A 122 0.67 50.59 -56.74
CA ASP A 122 1.81 51.01 -55.90
C ASP A 122 1.45 51.76 -54.60
N HIS A 123 2.53 52.01 -53.83
CA HIS A 123 2.79 52.98 -52.75
C HIS A 123 2.82 52.46 -51.29
N GLN A 124 3.98 52.30 -50.63
CA GLN A 124 5.03 53.23 -50.11
C GLN A 124 4.69 53.92 -48.77
N THR A 125 5.47 53.57 -47.73
CA THR A 125 5.93 54.39 -46.56
C THR A 125 4.86 54.90 -45.55
N THR A 126 5.04 54.97 -44.22
CA THR A 126 6.21 55.08 -43.30
C THR A 126 5.71 54.94 -41.84
N THR A 127 6.60 54.56 -40.89
CA THR A 127 6.66 54.91 -39.44
C THR A 127 5.53 54.40 -38.51
N ALA A 128 5.73 53.92 -37.26
CA ALA A 128 6.78 54.08 -36.25
C ALA A 128 6.72 52.96 -35.17
N MET A 129 7.88 52.74 -34.53
CA MET A 129 8.21 52.26 -33.18
C MET A 129 7.19 51.45 -32.34
N GLU A 130 7.64 50.30 -31.82
CA GLU A 130 8.02 50.07 -30.40
C GLU A 130 8.16 48.56 -30.12
N GLY A 131 9.13 48.14 -29.29
CA GLY A 131 9.04 46.86 -28.58
C GLY A 131 10.27 45.92 -28.59
N HIS A 132 11.39 46.37 -28.02
CA HIS A 132 12.22 45.63 -27.05
C HIS A 132 12.56 44.14 -27.32
N GLU A 133 13.78 43.86 -27.80
CA GLU A 133 14.44 42.55 -27.72
C GLU A 133 15.47 42.49 -26.58
N THR A 134 15.61 41.27 -26.05
CA THR A 134 16.67 40.72 -25.17
C THR A 134 16.64 41.05 -23.67
N MET A 135 16.36 40.01 -22.86
CA MET A 135 17.25 39.54 -21.79
C MET A 135 16.81 38.15 -21.32
N HIS A 136 17.77 37.22 -21.34
CA HIS A 136 17.69 35.89 -20.75
C HIS A 136 17.38 35.97 -19.25
N GLY A 137 16.28 35.36 -18.82
CA GLY A 137 15.98 35.11 -17.41
C GLY A 137 15.66 33.63 -17.23
N ASN A 138 16.57 32.90 -16.58
CA ASN A 138 16.28 31.57 -16.03
C ASN A 138 15.11 31.70 -15.04
N HIS A 139 13.92 31.23 -15.43
CA HIS A 139 12.86 30.92 -14.49
C HIS A 139 12.90 29.40 -14.27
N MET A 140 13.25 29.00 -13.04
CA MET A 140 12.97 27.65 -12.57
C MET A 140 11.48 27.58 -12.31
N ASP A 141 10.72 27.00 -13.24
CA ASP A 141 9.35 26.58 -12.98
C ASP A 141 9.37 25.49 -11.90
N HIS A 142 8.87 25.85 -10.73
CA HIS A 142 8.42 24.88 -9.75
C HIS A 142 7.10 24.29 -10.25
N ASP A 143 7.18 23.32 -11.15
CA ASP A 143 6.07 22.46 -11.50
C ASP A 143 5.68 21.60 -10.28
N GLN A 144 4.71 22.12 -9.51
CA GLN A 144 3.92 21.32 -8.60
C GLN A 144 3.09 20.33 -9.44
N HIS A 145 3.63 19.14 -9.66
CA HIS A 145 2.89 18.03 -10.25
C HIS A 145 1.74 17.60 -9.31
N GLN A 146 0.59 18.25 -9.46
CA GLN A 146 -0.69 17.74 -8.98
C GLN A 146 -1.10 16.59 -9.92
N HIS A 147 -0.83 15.35 -9.47
CA HIS A 147 -1.27 14.15 -10.17
C HIS A 147 -2.77 13.95 -9.96
N HIS A 148 -3.57 14.29 -10.98
CA HIS A 148 -4.95 13.88 -11.12
C HIS A 148 -5.01 12.37 -11.45
N HIS A 149 -5.54 11.55 -10.53
CA HIS A 149 -5.85 10.14 -10.81
C HIS A 149 -7.36 9.90 -10.74
N HIS A 150 -7.94 9.59 -11.91
CA HIS A 150 -9.32 9.14 -12.07
C HIS A 150 -9.44 7.65 -11.73
N GLY A 151 -9.95 7.35 -10.54
CA GLY A 151 -10.44 6.05 -10.09
C GLY A 151 -11.16 6.29 -8.77
N GLY A 152 -12.48 6.06 -8.71
CA GLY A 152 -13.39 6.59 -7.69
C GLY A 152 -12.76 6.79 -6.31
N GLU A 153 -12.71 8.05 -5.85
CA GLU A 153 -12.08 8.47 -4.60
C GLU A 153 -12.54 7.57 -3.46
N ARG A 154 -11.67 6.69 -2.97
CA ARG A 154 -11.93 5.95 -1.75
C ARG A 154 -12.03 6.96 -0.61
N PRO A 155 -12.99 6.82 0.31
CA PRO A 155 -13.10 7.75 1.43
C PRO A 155 -11.78 7.72 2.21
N MET A 156 -11.31 8.89 2.68
CA MET A 156 -10.04 9.03 3.41
C MET A 156 -9.89 8.02 4.55
N PHE A 157 -10.99 7.68 5.22
CA PHE A 157 -11.01 6.66 6.26
C PHE A 157 -10.57 5.27 5.73
N ALA A 158 -11.09 4.82 4.58
CA ALA A 158 -10.70 3.54 3.99
C ALA A 158 -9.21 3.52 3.61
N THR A 159 -8.70 4.62 3.06
CA THR A 159 -7.27 4.76 2.72
C THR A 159 -6.37 4.71 3.95
N VAL A 160 -6.76 5.40 5.03
CA VAL A 160 -6.05 5.38 6.32
C VAL A 160 -6.09 3.97 6.93
N THR A 161 -7.25 3.32 6.96
CA THR A 161 -7.41 1.97 7.48
C THR A 161 -6.55 0.96 6.71
N ILE A 162 -6.53 1.02 5.38
CA ILE A 162 -5.67 0.14 4.56
C ILE A 162 -4.19 0.40 4.88
N ALA A 163 -3.79 1.67 5.02
CA ALA A 163 -2.42 2.02 5.39
C ALA A 163 -2.02 1.48 6.77
N VAL A 164 -2.92 1.51 7.77
CA VAL A 164 -2.68 0.92 9.10
C VAL A 164 -2.66 -0.61 9.02
N CYS A 165 -3.49 -1.22 8.18
CA CYS A 165 -3.50 -2.67 7.97
C CYS A 165 -2.16 -3.18 7.41
N HIS A 166 -1.48 -2.41 6.56
CA HIS A 166 -0.14 -2.78 6.05
C HIS A 166 0.89 -2.88 7.16
N CYS A 167 1.01 -1.84 7.99
CA CYS A 167 1.98 -1.83 9.08
C CYS A 167 1.58 -2.84 10.17
N GLY A 168 0.29 -2.96 10.47
CA GLY A 168 -0.25 -3.92 11.44
C GLY A 168 0.00 -5.37 11.05
N ALA A 169 0.03 -5.71 9.75
CA ALA A 169 0.42 -7.05 9.32
C ALA A 169 1.89 -7.36 9.65
N GLY A 170 2.78 -6.36 9.57
CA GLY A 170 4.17 -6.46 10.01
C GLY A 170 4.28 -6.66 11.52
N CYS A 171 3.54 -5.90 12.31
CA CYS A 171 3.46 -6.05 13.78
C CYS A 171 2.98 -7.46 14.17
N VAL A 172 1.89 -7.97 13.57
CA VAL A 172 1.38 -9.31 13.88
C VAL A 172 2.42 -10.40 13.62
N ILE A 173 3.15 -10.33 12.50
CA ILE A 173 4.23 -11.27 12.24
C ILE A 173 5.35 -11.10 13.26
N GLY A 174 5.68 -9.85 13.59
CA GLY A 174 6.70 -9.52 14.58
C GLY A 174 6.39 -10.11 15.94
N ASP A 175 5.20 -9.90 16.46
CA ASP A 175 4.74 -10.37 17.77
C ASP A 175 4.67 -11.90 17.81
N ILE A 176 4.16 -12.54 16.75
CA ILE A 176 4.17 -14.01 16.69
C ILE A 176 5.61 -14.53 16.78
N ILE A 177 6.53 -13.97 16.00
CA ILE A 177 7.93 -14.45 16.02
C ILE A 177 8.61 -14.09 17.35
N GLY A 178 8.40 -12.87 17.85
CA GLY A 178 9.02 -12.32 19.03
C GLY A 178 8.63 -13.05 20.30
N GLU A 179 7.33 -13.27 20.52
CA GLU A 179 6.84 -14.00 21.69
C GLU A 179 7.35 -15.44 21.73
N TRP A 180 7.30 -16.15 20.59
CA TRP A 180 7.83 -17.52 20.51
C TRP A 180 9.34 -17.54 20.72
N LEU A 181 10.07 -16.52 20.27
CA LEU A 181 11.50 -16.39 20.49
C LEU A 181 11.84 -16.15 21.96
N VAL A 182 11.14 -15.24 22.64
CA VAL A 182 11.36 -14.98 24.07
C VAL A 182 10.97 -16.19 24.91
N TYR A 183 9.87 -16.86 24.58
CA TYR A 183 9.48 -18.11 25.23
C TYR A 183 10.51 -19.22 25.05
N ALA A 184 11.03 -19.41 23.84
CA ALA A 184 12.04 -20.44 23.56
C ALA A 184 13.39 -20.15 24.25
N THR A 185 13.77 -18.87 24.36
CA THR A 185 15.03 -18.47 24.99
C THR A 185 14.93 -18.34 26.51
N GLY A 186 13.71 -18.26 27.06
CA GLY A 186 13.48 -18.03 28.48
C GLY A 186 14.03 -16.68 28.97
N ALA A 187 14.24 -15.72 28.06
CA ALA A 187 14.82 -14.44 28.39
C ALA A 187 13.87 -13.64 29.28
N SER A 188 14.39 -13.14 30.41
CA SER A 188 13.63 -12.30 31.34
C SER A 188 14.50 -11.16 31.85
N ILE A 189 13.89 -9.99 32.01
CA ILE A 189 14.52 -8.83 32.63
C ILE A 189 13.78 -8.60 33.95
N ASN A 190 14.53 -8.56 35.06
CA ASN A 190 13.97 -8.41 36.40
C ASN A 190 12.97 -9.54 36.77
N GLY A 191 13.21 -10.76 36.28
CA GLY A 191 12.35 -11.93 36.51
C GLY A 191 11.02 -11.92 35.74
N GLN A 192 10.79 -10.94 34.86
CA GLN A 192 9.58 -10.83 34.06
C GLN A 192 9.90 -10.88 32.56
N SER A 193 9.20 -11.74 31.83
CA SER A 193 9.38 -11.92 30.37
C SER A 193 8.78 -10.76 29.56
N LEU A 194 7.82 -10.03 30.13
CA LEU A 194 7.08 -8.95 29.46
C LEU A 194 7.99 -7.84 28.90
N TRP A 195 9.00 -7.43 29.68
CA TRP A 195 9.92 -6.37 29.26
C TRP A 195 10.78 -6.80 28.07
N VAL A 196 11.12 -8.09 28.01
CA VAL A 196 11.86 -8.65 26.88
C VAL A 196 10.95 -8.74 25.66
N ASN A 197 9.71 -9.21 25.82
CA ASN A 197 8.69 -9.20 24.77
C ASN A 197 8.56 -7.79 24.18
N PHE A 198 8.33 -6.76 24.99
CA PHE A 198 8.23 -5.38 24.50
C PHE A 198 9.43 -4.94 23.66
N LEU A 199 10.66 -5.29 24.05
CA LEU A 199 11.84 -4.91 23.29
C LEU A 199 11.95 -5.70 21.97
N VAL A 200 11.73 -7.02 22.03
CA VAL A 200 11.89 -7.93 20.90
C VAL A 200 10.77 -7.71 19.88
N ASP A 201 9.53 -7.63 20.34
CA ASP A 201 8.34 -7.38 19.54
C ASP A 201 8.44 -6.02 18.87
N PHE A 202 8.85 -4.96 19.59
CA PHE A 202 9.07 -3.64 19.00
C PHE A 202 10.16 -3.65 17.90
N ALA A 203 11.26 -4.37 18.13
CA ALA A 203 12.33 -4.49 17.15
C ALA A 203 11.85 -5.22 15.88
N PHE A 204 11.10 -6.31 16.04
CA PHE A 204 10.53 -7.05 14.92
C PHE A 204 9.41 -6.28 14.22
N ALA A 205 8.57 -5.56 14.94
CA ALA A 205 7.52 -4.71 14.38
C ALA A 205 8.10 -3.62 13.48
N ILE A 206 9.17 -2.95 13.91
CA ILE A 206 9.92 -2.00 13.06
C ILE A 206 10.49 -2.72 11.83
N ALA A 207 11.18 -3.84 12.02
CA ALA A 207 11.82 -4.56 10.92
C ALA A 207 10.81 -5.04 9.87
N PHE A 208 9.78 -5.78 10.29
CA PHE A 208 8.75 -6.29 9.39
C PHE A 208 7.86 -5.18 8.84
N GLY A 209 7.47 -4.20 9.65
CA GLY A 209 6.67 -3.05 9.18
C GLY A 209 7.35 -2.30 8.04
N ILE A 210 8.65 -1.99 8.17
CA ILE A 210 9.43 -1.36 7.09
C ILE A 210 9.47 -2.25 5.84
N VAL A 211 9.64 -3.57 6.00
CA VAL A 211 9.65 -4.53 4.88
C VAL A 211 8.31 -4.55 4.14
N PHE A 212 7.20 -4.65 4.87
CA PHE A 212 5.86 -4.63 4.28
C PHE A 212 5.59 -3.31 3.54
N GLN A 213 6.00 -2.18 4.11
CA GLN A 213 5.81 -0.88 3.49
C GLN A 213 6.71 -0.68 2.26
N TYR A 214 7.95 -1.18 2.31
CA TYR A 214 8.86 -1.16 1.16
C TYR A 214 8.24 -1.91 -0.03
N PHE A 215 7.72 -3.11 0.19
CA PHE A 215 7.07 -3.90 -0.86
C PHE A 215 5.72 -3.32 -1.33
N SER A 216 5.11 -2.41 -0.57
CA SER A 216 3.95 -1.64 -1.02
C SER A 216 4.36 -0.44 -1.89
N ILE A 217 5.43 0.28 -1.56
CA ILE A 217 5.84 1.52 -2.25
C ILE A 217 6.71 1.24 -3.50
N ALA A 218 7.60 0.25 -3.45
CA ALA A 218 8.49 -0.08 -4.57
C ALA A 218 7.75 -0.35 -5.90
N PRO A 219 6.66 -1.15 -5.95
CA PRO A 219 5.92 -1.34 -7.19
C PRO A 219 5.18 -0.08 -7.67
N MET A 220 4.84 0.84 -6.77
CA MET A 220 4.18 2.11 -7.13
C MET A 220 5.17 3.14 -7.68
N SER A 221 6.36 3.21 -7.09
CA SER A 221 7.42 4.17 -7.48
C SER A 221 8.27 3.69 -8.66
N GLY A 222 8.23 2.39 -9.00
CA GLY A 222 9.09 1.80 -10.03
C GLY A 222 10.57 1.74 -9.64
N ASP A 223 10.92 2.11 -8.41
CA ASP A 223 12.29 2.13 -7.89
C ASP A 223 12.43 1.18 -6.70
N TYR A 224 13.35 0.22 -6.83
CA TYR A 224 13.70 -0.77 -5.80
C TYR A 224 15.02 -0.40 -5.08
N GLY A 225 15.30 0.90 -4.97
CA GLY A 225 16.51 1.43 -4.33
C GLY A 225 16.38 1.76 -2.84
N VAL A 226 17.51 2.15 -2.25
CA VAL A 226 17.61 2.62 -0.85
C VAL A 226 16.74 3.85 -0.58
N LYS A 227 16.49 4.67 -1.60
CA LYS A 227 15.59 5.83 -1.50
C LYS A 227 14.17 5.40 -1.13
N THR A 228 13.66 4.35 -1.76
CA THR A 228 12.34 3.76 -1.46
C THR A 228 12.30 3.16 -0.06
N LEU A 229 13.40 2.55 0.40
CA LEU A 229 13.50 2.03 1.76
C LEU A 229 13.44 3.14 2.82
N ILE A 230 14.21 4.22 2.63
CA ILE A 230 14.18 5.38 3.54
C ILE A 230 12.78 6.02 3.53
N ARG A 231 12.17 6.12 2.35
CA ARG A 231 10.81 6.62 2.20
C ARG A 231 9.79 5.77 2.95
N ALA A 232 9.87 4.45 2.79
CA ALA A 232 9.01 3.49 3.50
C ALA A 232 9.21 3.58 5.02
N ALA A 233 10.45 3.61 5.48
CA ALA A 233 10.77 3.75 6.90
C ALA A 233 10.21 5.07 7.47
N LYS A 234 10.37 6.19 6.76
CA LYS A 234 9.83 7.49 7.20
C LYS A 234 8.31 7.50 7.26
N ALA A 235 7.65 6.86 6.29
CA ALA A 235 6.19 6.80 6.21
C ALA A 235 5.57 5.92 7.30
N ASP A 236 6.25 4.84 7.71
CA ASP A 236 5.70 3.85 8.63
C ASP A 236 6.21 3.93 10.06
N PHE A 237 7.36 4.55 10.34
CA PHE A 237 7.92 4.60 11.70
C PHE A 237 6.93 5.21 12.72
N PHE A 238 6.34 6.37 12.41
CA PHE A 238 5.35 6.98 13.30
C PHE A 238 4.05 6.16 13.40
N SER A 239 3.65 5.50 12.31
CA SER A 239 2.49 4.60 12.33
C SER A 239 2.71 3.43 13.29
N LEU A 240 3.87 2.77 13.17
CA LEU A 240 4.25 1.62 14.00
C LEU A 240 4.37 2.03 15.47
N VAL A 241 5.06 3.12 15.79
CA VAL A 241 5.22 3.57 17.19
C VAL A 241 3.86 3.75 17.87
N PHE A 242 2.89 4.37 17.21
CA PHE A 242 1.56 4.56 17.80
C PHE A 242 0.76 3.27 17.89
N PHE A 243 0.89 2.39 16.90
CA PHE A 243 0.29 1.06 16.94
C PHE A 243 0.81 0.25 18.14
N GLU A 244 2.13 0.23 18.33
CA GLU A 244 2.82 -0.44 19.43
C GLU A 244 2.44 0.16 20.79
N VAL A 245 2.27 1.48 20.87
CA VAL A 245 1.77 2.12 22.10
C VAL A 245 0.38 1.57 22.47
N GLY A 246 -0.53 1.42 21.51
CA GLY A 246 -1.84 0.84 21.76
C GLY A 246 -1.77 -0.63 22.18
N LEU A 247 -0.98 -1.42 21.46
CA LEU A 247 -0.79 -2.85 21.70
C LEU A 247 -0.11 -3.12 23.06
N PHE A 248 1.05 -2.52 23.33
CA PHE A 248 1.79 -2.71 24.58
C PHE A 248 1.04 -2.15 25.78
N SER A 249 0.24 -1.08 25.61
CA SER A 249 -0.61 -0.59 26.70
C SER A 249 -1.63 -1.65 27.10
N TRP A 250 -2.30 -2.30 26.13
CA TRP A 250 -3.22 -3.38 26.43
C TRP A 250 -2.50 -4.59 27.03
N MET A 251 -1.33 -4.93 26.49
CA MET A 251 -0.50 -6.02 26.98
C MET A 251 -0.08 -5.83 28.44
N ALA A 252 0.35 -4.62 28.81
CA ALA A 252 0.62 -4.25 30.19
C ALA A 252 -0.65 -4.35 31.06
N ILE A 253 -1.80 -3.88 30.57
CA ILE A 253 -3.06 -3.92 31.32
C ILE A 253 -3.47 -5.37 31.61
N PHE A 254 -3.53 -6.25 30.61
CA PHE A 254 -3.98 -7.62 30.88
C PHE A 254 -2.96 -8.40 31.70
N GLN A 255 -1.66 -8.25 31.43
CA GLN A 255 -0.65 -9.02 32.15
C GLN A 255 -0.49 -8.55 33.60
N ILE A 256 -0.55 -7.23 33.87
CA ILE A 256 -0.31 -6.67 35.20
C ILE A 256 -1.60 -6.58 36.01
N ALA A 257 -2.65 -5.99 35.43
CA ALA A 257 -3.86 -5.64 36.19
C ALA A 257 -4.88 -6.79 36.26
N ILE A 258 -4.96 -7.65 35.23
CA ILE A 258 -5.97 -8.70 35.16
C ILE A 258 -5.37 -10.04 35.62
N PHE A 259 -4.29 -10.49 34.98
CA PHE A 259 -3.75 -11.83 35.14
C PHE A 259 -2.52 -11.91 36.05
N HIS A 260 -2.04 -10.79 36.60
CA HIS A 260 -0.96 -10.75 37.59
C HIS A 260 0.28 -11.59 37.19
N TRP A 261 0.70 -11.49 35.92
CA TRP A 261 1.84 -12.19 35.32
C TRP A 261 1.68 -13.69 35.07
N GLN A 262 0.48 -14.24 35.25
CA GLN A 262 0.24 -15.68 35.25
C GLN A 262 -0.22 -16.24 33.90
N LEU A 263 -0.52 -15.39 32.90
CA LEU A 263 -1.02 -15.84 31.60
C LEU A 263 0.14 -16.28 30.70
N PRO A 264 0.25 -17.58 30.34
CA PRO A 264 1.33 -18.08 29.49
C PRO A 264 0.97 -17.98 28.00
N ILE A 265 1.95 -17.77 27.13
CA ILE A 265 1.74 -17.62 25.67
C ILE A 265 1.18 -18.88 24.99
N THR A 266 1.23 -20.03 25.66
CA THR A 266 0.75 -21.31 25.12
C THR A 266 -0.77 -21.45 25.19
N THR A 267 -1.46 -20.54 25.87
CA THR A 267 -2.92 -20.61 26.02
C THR A 267 -3.64 -19.80 24.95
N VAL A 268 -4.84 -20.27 24.61
CA VAL A 268 -5.70 -19.60 23.62
C VAL A 268 -6.16 -18.22 24.13
N THR A 269 -6.34 -18.09 25.44
CA THR A 269 -6.73 -16.83 26.09
C THR A 269 -5.68 -15.74 25.88
N TYR A 270 -4.39 -16.09 25.93
CA TYR A 270 -3.31 -15.15 25.63
C TYR A 270 -3.44 -14.56 24.22
N TRP A 271 -3.59 -15.42 23.21
CA TRP A 271 -3.74 -14.97 21.81
C TRP A 271 -5.04 -14.20 21.55
N TRP A 272 -6.10 -14.49 22.31
CA TRP A 272 -7.31 -13.68 22.27
C TRP A 272 -7.09 -12.28 22.86
N MET A 273 -6.36 -12.16 23.97
CA MET A 273 -5.96 -10.86 24.50
C MET A 273 -5.06 -10.10 23.52
N MET A 274 -4.17 -10.80 22.80
CA MET A 274 -3.39 -10.20 21.72
C MET A 274 -4.26 -9.72 20.55
N GLN A 275 -5.33 -10.42 20.16
CA GLN A 275 -6.27 -9.90 19.15
C GLN A 275 -6.87 -8.56 19.57
N ILE A 276 -7.23 -8.41 20.85
CA ILE A 276 -7.74 -7.15 21.39
C ILE A 276 -6.65 -6.07 21.38
N GLY A 277 -5.42 -6.43 21.77
CA GLY A 277 -4.27 -5.53 21.73
C GLY A 277 -4.01 -5.00 20.32
N MET A 278 -4.02 -5.88 19.32
CA MET A 278 -3.86 -5.52 17.91
C MET A 278 -5.01 -4.65 17.39
N PHE A 279 -6.24 -4.91 17.84
CA PHE A 279 -7.39 -4.05 17.52
C PHE A 279 -7.21 -2.64 18.08
N LEU A 280 -6.74 -2.51 19.32
CA LEU A 280 -6.45 -1.22 19.95
C LEU A 280 -5.26 -0.52 19.29
N GLY A 281 -4.21 -1.27 18.91
CA GLY A 281 -3.09 -0.78 18.09
C GLY A 281 -3.57 -0.21 16.76
N HIS A 282 -4.48 -0.91 16.08
CA HIS A 282 -5.07 -0.40 14.84
C HIS A 282 -5.79 0.94 15.06
N TRP A 283 -6.62 1.03 16.11
CA TRP A 283 -7.40 2.23 16.39
C TRP A 283 -6.54 3.43 16.79
N THR A 284 -5.45 3.19 17.51
CA THR A 284 -4.44 4.21 17.86
C THR A 284 -3.58 4.61 16.67
N GLY A 285 -3.38 3.73 15.69
CA GLY A 285 -2.70 4.00 14.42
C GLY A 285 -3.50 4.82 13.41
N ILE A 286 -4.84 4.76 13.42
CA ILE A 286 -5.70 5.54 12.49
C ILE A 286 -5.45 7.06 12.55
N PRO A 287 -5.50 7.75 13.71
CA PRO A 287 -5.38 9.21 13.76
C PRO A 287 -4.01 9.69 13.28
N ILE A 288 -2.94 8.94 13.59
CA ILE A 288 -1.59 9.30 13.15
C ILE A 288 -1.45 9.12 11.64
N ASN A 289 -1.96 8.02 11.06
CA ASN A 289 -1.92 7.83 9.60
C ASN A 289 -2.75 8.87 8.86
N TRP A 290 -3.90 9.29 9.42
CA TRP A 290 -4.67 10.38 8.86
C TRP A 290 -3.87 11.70 8.84
N TRP A 291 -3.15 11.99 9.93
CA TRP A 291 -2.26 13.16 10.01
C TRP A 291 -1.07 13.07 9.06
N LEU A 292 -0.42 11.91 8.93
CA LEU A 292 0.70 11.70 7.99
C LEU A 292 0.29 11.88 6.52
N ILE A 293 -0.92 11.43 6.16
CA ILE A 293 -1.45 11.61 4.80
C ILE A 293 -1.77 13.09 4.55
N LYS A 294 -2.39 13.78 5.52
CA LYS A 294 -2.75 15.20 5.38
C LYS A 294 -1.53 16.12 5.30
N THR A 295 -0.43 15.75 5.94
CA THR A 295 0.83 16.51 5.91
C THR A 295 1.71 16.18 4.70
N GLY A 296 1.30 15.25 3.83
CA GLY A 296 2.04 14.86 2.63
C GLY A 296 3.30 14.02 2.90
N VAL A 297 3.50 13.56 4.14
CA VAL A 297 4.64 12.69 4.50
C VAL A 297 4.42 11.27 3.98
N LYS A 298 3.15 10.84 3.88
CA LYS A 298 2.74 9.53 3.36
C LYS A 298 1.92 9.71 2.09
N GLU A 299 2.32 9.05 1.01
CA GLU A 299 1.46 8.91 -0.16
C GLU A 299 0.27 8.01 0.21
N PRO A 300 -0.96 8.38 -0.18
CA PRO A 300 -2.09 7.48 -0.05
C PRO A 300 -1.79 6.21 -0.87
N CYS A 301 -1.80 5.04 -0.23
CA CYS A 301 -1.78 3.77 -0.96
C CYS A 301 -3.13 3.63 -1.67
N ALA A 302 -3.24 4.19 -2.88
CA ALA A 302 -4.41 4.10 -3.75
C ALA A 302 -3.97 3.77 -5.17
#